data_AF-A0A7C4RUL6-F1
#
_entry.id   AF-A0A7C4RUL6-F1
#
_cell.length_a   1.000
_cell.length_b   1.000
_cell.length_c   1.000
_cell.angle_alpha   90.00
_cell.angle_beta   90.00
_cell.angle_gamma   90.00
#
_symmetry.space_group_name_H-M   'P 1'
#
loop_
_entity.id
_entity.type
_entity.pdbx_description
1 polymer ?
#
loop_
_entity_poly.entity_id
_entity_poly.type
_entity_poly.pdbx_seq_one_letter_code
_entity_poly.pdbx_strand_id
1 'polypeptide(L)'
;MMEHEALLNDILARVAEKERDRIRKRIDEALARQARGDGKDPERLLRFVQDLDILLNMRGPEFIYSRGIAESLRVGEDMFELAYVIHHAME
;
A
#
# COMPACT_ATOMS: atom_id res chain seq x y z
N MET A 1 18.76 -7.75 1.34
CA MET A 1 17.39 -7.32 1.71
C MET A 1 16.47 -7.67 0.55
N MET A 2 15.27 -8.17 0.81
CA MET A 2 14.28 -8.40 -0.25
C MET A 2 13.83 -7.03 -0.81
N GLU A 3 13.68 -6.91 -2.13
CA GLU A 3 13.41 -5.65 -2.83
C GLU A 3 12.14 -4.94 -2.31
N HIS A 4 11.11 -5.70 -1.92
CA HIS A 4 9.88 -5.15 -1.35
C HIS A 4 10.08 -4.50 0.04
N GLU A 5 11.02 -4.98 0.86
CA GLU A 5 11.30 -4.38 2.18
C GLU A 5 12.00 -3.02 2.04
N ALA A 6 12.83 -2.85 1.00
CA ALA A 6 13.44 -1.55 0.72
C ALA A 6 12.37 -0.51 0.34
N LEU A 7 11.48 -0.86 -0.59
CA LEU A 7 10.39 0.02 -1.01
C LEU A 7 9.40 0.32 0.14
N LEU A 8 9.13 -0.67 0.99
CA LEU A 8 8.30 -0.47 2.18
C LEU A 8 8.93 0.52 3.17
N ASN A 9 10.24 0.44 3.39
CA ASN A 9 10.94 1.40 4.24
C ASN A 9 10.90 2.82 3.64
N ASP A 10 11.00 2.95 2.32
CA ASP A 10 10.87 4.25 1.64
C ASP A 10 9.47 4.85 1.81
N ILE A 11 8.41 4.03 1.74
CA ILE A 11 7.05 4.47 2.02
C ILE A 11 6.92 4.95 3.47
N LEU A 12 7.43 4.17 4.45
CA LEU A 12 7.35 4.51 5.87
C LEU A 12 8.17 5.74 6.24
N ALA A 13 9.26 6.02 5.51
CA ALA A 13 10.04 7.24 5.70
C ALA A 13 9.23 8.51 5.42
N ARG A 14 8.26 8.44 4.49
CA ARG A 14 7.36 9.56 4.13
C ARG A 14 6.23 9.76 5.13
N VAL A 15 5.95 8.77 5.98
CA VAL A 15 4.90 8.82 7.01
C VAL A 15 5.42 9.54 8.26
N ALA A 16 4.55 10.32 8.91
CA ALA A 16 4.83 10.97 10.19
C ALA A 16 5.28 9.94 11.24
N GLU A 17 6.35 10.25 11.98
CA GLU A 17 7.02 9.30 12.87
C GLU A 17 6.06 8.59 13.84
N LYS A 18 5.12 9.33 14.43
CA LYS A 18 4.09 8.81 15.36
C LYS A 18 3.14 7.78 14.75
N GLU A 19 2.95 7.80 13.42
CA GLU A 19 2.05 6.90 12.71
C GLU A 19 2.78 5.69 12.08
N ARG A 20 4.12 5.70 12.03
CA ARG A 20 4.92 4.68 11.31
C ARG A 20 4.61 3.25 11.75
N ASP A 21 4.56 3.00 13.06
CA ASP A 21 4.28 1.66 13.59
C ASP A 21 2.87 1.18 13.23
N ARG A 22 1.90 2.10 13.31
CA ARG A 22 0.51 1.82 12.94
C ARG A 22 0.40 1.50 11.45
N ILE A 23 1.05 2.29 10.59
CA ILE A 23 1.05 2.07 9.14
C ILE A 23 1.77 0.76 8.79
N ARG A 24 2.95 0.51 9.36
CA ARG A 24 3.71 -0.74 9.15
C ARG A 24 2.83 -1.95 9.43
N LYS A 25 2.13 -1.95 10.57
CA LYS A 25 1.22 -3.04 10.95
C LYS A 25 0.11 -3.25 9.92
N ARG A 26 -0.51 -2.18 9.40
CA ARG A 26 -1.58 -2.30 8.39
C ARG A 26 -1.05 -2.85 7.05
N ILE A 27 0.15 -2.45 6.65
CA ILE A 27 0.79 -3.00 5.45
C ILE A 27 1.13 -4.48 5.64
N ASP A 28 1.72 -4.85 6.78
CA ASP A 28 2.06 -6.25 7.08
C ASP A 28 0.80 -7.14 7.11
N GLU A 29 -0.32 -6.65 7.67
CA GLU A 29 -1.61 -7.35 7.63
C GLU A 29 -2.13 -7.55 6.20
N ALA A 30 -1.99 -6.53 5.32
CA ALA A 30 -2.39 -6.63 3.93
C ALA A 30 -1.51 -7.61 3.14
N LEU A 31 -0.19 -7.57 3.34
CA LEU A 31 0.77 -8.51 2.76
C LEU A 31 0.49 -9.95 3.23
N ALA A 32 0.15 -10.14 4.51
CA ALA A 32 -0.23 -11.44 5.04
C ALA A 32 -1.53 -11.98 4.42
N ARG A 33 -2.51 -11.12 4.13
CA ARG A 33 -3.74 -11.51 3.39
C ARG A 33 -3.40 -11.95 1.97
N GLN A 34 -2.52 -11.25 1.28
CA GLN A 34 -2.07 -11.63 -0.07
C GLN A 34 -1.32 -12.97 -0.09
N ALA A 35 -0.51 -13.25 0.94
CA ALA A 35 0.28 -14.48 1.05
C ALA A 35 -0.55 -15.75 1.38
N ARG A 36 -1.80 -15.61 1.85
CA ARG A 36 -2.68 -16.75 2.19
C ARG A 36 -3.31 -17.43 0.96
N GLY A 37 -3.26 -16.79 -0.22
CA GLY A 37 -3.94 -17.27 -1.43
C GLY A 37 -3.15 -18.28 -2.28
N ASP A 38 -1.83 -18.19 -2.27
CA ASP A 38 -0.89 -19.17 -2.84
C ASP A 38 0.50 -18.78 -2.32
N GLY A 39 1.27 -19.74 -1.82
CA GLY A 39 2.35 -19.53 -0.86
C GLY A 39 3.33 -18.40 -1.19
N LYS A 40 3.60 -17.53 -0.20
CA LYS A 40 4.67 -16.51 -0.12
C LYS A 40 5.41 -16.19 -1.44
N ASP A 41 4.68 -15.81 -2.49
CA ASP A 41 5.27 -15.46 -3.77
C ASP A 41 5.95 -14.08 -3.62
N PRO A 42 7.29 -14.02 -3.64
CA PRO A 42 8.00 -12.75 -3.45
C PRO A 42 7.67 -11.73 -4.53
N GLU A 43 7.33 -12.17 -5.75
CA GLU A 43 6.96 -11.28 -6.86
C GLU A 43 5.60 -10.64 -6.63
N ARG A 44 4.66 -11.39 -6.05
CA ARG A 44 3.33 -10.87 -5.69
C ARG A 44 3.40 -9.85 -4.56
N LEU A 45 4.26 -10.08 -3.56
CA LEU A 45 4.49 -9.12 -2.48
C LEU A 45 5.17 -7.85 -3.00
N LEU A 46 6.17 -7.98 -3.88
CA LEU A 46 6.81 -6.84 -4.52
C LEU A 46 5.80 -6.02 -5.34
N ARG A 47 4.97 -6.68 -6.16
CA ARG A 47 3.93 -6.02 -6.95
C ARG A 47 2.94 -5.26 -6.08
N PHE A 48 2.51 -5.84 -4.97
CA PHE A 48 1.64 -5.16 -4.01
C PHE A 48 2.26 -3.86 -3.50
N VAL A 49 3.52 -3.89 -3.06
CA VAL A 49 4.19 -2.68 -2.53
C VAL A 49 4.43 -1.64 -3.65
N GLN A 50 4.71 -2.09 -4.88
CA GLN A 50 4.84 -1.21 -6.05
C GLN A 50 3.53 -0.50 -6.40
N ASP A 51 2.42 -1.25 -6.46
CA ASP A 51 1.09 -0.69 -6.71
C ASP A 51 0.71 0.31 -5.62
N LEU A 52 1.07 0.02 -4.35
CA LEU A 52 0.89 0.95 -3.24
C LEU A 52 1.71 2.23 -3.42
N ASP A 53 3.02 2.14 -3.73
CA ASP A 53 3.85 3.33 -3.98
C ASP A 53 3.32 4.18 -5.15
N ILE A 54 2.81 3.55 -6.22
CA ILE A 54 2.17 4.26 -7.33
C ILE A 54 0.97 5.07 -6.83
N LEU A 55 0.07 4.47 -6.04
CA LEU A 55 -1.10 5.16 -5.48
C LEU A 55 -0.71 6.32 -4.54
N LEU A 56 0.37 6.16 -3.79
CA LEU A 56 0.88 7.19 -2.89
C LEU A 56 1.53 8.38 -3.63
N ASN A 57 2.00 8.18 -4.86
CA ASN A 57 2.56 9.24 -5.68
C ASN A 57 1.53 9.95 -6.59
N MET A 58 0.29 9.46 -6.66
CA MET A 58 -0.80 10.14 -7.40
C MET A 58 -1.22 11.44 -6.69
N ARG A 59 -1.42 12.52 -7.45
CA ARG A 59 -1.83 13.82 -6.87
C ARG A 59 -3.33 13.83 -6.57
N GLY A 60 -3.76 14.59 -5.56
CA GLY A 60 -5.13 14.59 -4.98
C GLY A 60 -6.31 14.34 -5.93
N PRO A 61 -6.43 15.03 -7.09
CA PRO A 61 -7.50 14.75 -8.05
C PRO A 61 -7.42 13.33 -8.63
N GLU A 62 -6.23 12.89 -9.03
CA GLU A 62 -5.95 11.57 -9.64
C GLU A 62 -6.19 10.43 -8.64
N PHE A 63 -5.86 10.66 -7.36
CA PHE A 63 -6.10 9.71 -6.28
C PHE A 63 -7.59 9.55 -5.95
N ILE A 64 -8.39 10.63 -6.02
CA ILE A 64 -9.84 10.55 -5.79
C ILE A 64 -10.54 9.83 -6.95
N TYR A 65 -10.12 10.08 -8.20
CA TYR A 65 -10.69 9.40 -9.37
C TYR A 65 -10.33 7.92 -9.45
N SER A 66 -9.17 7.50 -8.90
CA SER A 66 -8.79 6.09 -8.89
C SER A 66 -9.68 5.23 -7.97
N ARG A 67 -10.42 5.83 -7.02
CA ARG A 67 -11.45 5.13 -6.23
C ARG A 67 -12.55 4.53 -7.09
N GLY A 68 -13.14 5.32 -7.99
CA GLY A 68 -14.22 4.85 -8.87
C GLY A 68 -13.75 3.74 -9.83
N ILE A 69 -12.48 3.78 -10.23
CA ILE A 69 -11.84 2.73 -11.03
C ILE A 69 -11.60 1.47 -10.18
N ALA A 70 -11.05 1.60 -8.97
CA ALA A 70 -10.81 0.48 -8.06
C ALA A 70 -12.11 -0.25 -7.66
N GLU A 71 -13.16 0.50 -7.33
CA GLU A 71 -14.51 -0.02 -7.05
C GLU A 71 -15.08 -0.76 -8.28
N SER A 72 -14.92 -0.22 -9.48
CA SER A 72 -15.42 -0.84 -10.72
C SER A 72 -14.69 -2.13 -11.11
N LEU A 73 -13.42 -2.26 -10.74
CA LEU A 73 -12.60 -3.43 -11.08
C LEU A 73 -12.75 -4.58 -10.07
N ARG A 74 -13.37 -4.35 -8.89
CA ARG A 74 -13.35 -5.29 -7.74
C ARG A 74 -11.93 -5.70 -7.32
N VAL A 75 -10.93 -4.94 -7.76
CA VAL A 75 -9.52 -5.17 -7.48
C VAL A 75 -9.16 -4.23 -6.33
N GLY A 76 -9.42 -4.68 -5.10
CA GLY A 76 -8.74 -4.16 -3.91
C GLY A 76 -9.25 -2.86 -3.32
N GLU A 77 -10.50 -2.84 -2.81
CA GLU A 77 -10.91 -1.87 -1.78
C GLU A 77 -9.85 -1.77 -0.67
N ASP A 78 -9.31 -2.92 -0.22
CA ASP A 78 -8.20 -3.00 0.74
C ASP A 78 -6.95 -2.18 0.36
N MET A 79 -6.56 -2.16 -0.92
CA MET A 79 -5.36 -1.45 -1.37
C MET A 79 -5.60 0.06 -1.40
N PHE A 80 -6.77 0.45 -1.91
CA PHE A 80 -7.15 1.86 -1.98
C PHE A 80 -7.34 2.46 -0.58
N GLU A 81 -8.03 1.75 0.32
CA GLU A 81 -8.18 2.15 1.71
C GLU A 81 -6.83 2.27 2.43
N LEU A 82 -5.91 1.33 2.17
CA LEU A 82 -4.56 1.39 2.72
C LEU A 82 -3.81 2.64 2.21
N ALA A 83 -3.86 2.92 0.91
CA ALA A 83 -3.26 4.12 0.34
C ALA A 83 -3.86 5.41 0.92
N TYR A 84 -5.19 5.45 1.11
CA TYR A 84 -5.89 6.61 1.68
C TYR A 84 -5.45 6.90 3.11
N VAL A 85 -5.36 5.85 3.93
CA VAL A 85 -4.88 5.96 5.31
C VAL A 85 -3.45 6.45 5.36
N ILE A 86 -2.59 5.97 4.46
CA ILE A 86 -1.19 6.37 4.42
C ILE A 86 -1.06 7.82 3.97
N HIS A 87 -1.79 8.27 2.94
CA HIS A 87 -1.82 9.67 2.50
C HIS A 87 -2.10 10.61 3.68
N HIS A 88 -3.13 10.32 4.48
CA HIS A 88 -3.44 11.12 5.68
C HIS A 88 -2.41 11.01 6.81
N ALA A 89 -1.53 10.01 6.77
CA ALA A 89 -0.44 9.86 7.73
C ALA A 89 0.86 10.50 7.24
N MET A 90 0.92 10.96 5.98
CA MET A 90 2.02 11.76 5.41
C MET A 90 1.82 13.27 5.63
N GLU A 91 0.58 13.71 5.82
CA GLU A 91 0.19 15.09 6.17
C GLU A 91 0.56 15.45 7.63
#